data_AF-A0AA39SRS4-F1
#
_entry.id   AF-A0AA39SRS4-F1
#
_cell.length_a   1.000
_cell.length_b   1.000
_cell.length_c   1.000
_cell.angle_alpha   90.00
_cell.angle_beta   90.00
_cell.angle_gamma   90.00
#
_symmetry.space_group_name_H-M   'P 1'
#
loop_
_entity.id
_entity.type
_entity.pdbx_description
1 polymer ?
#
loop_
_entity_poly.entity_id
_entity_poly.type
_entity_poly.pdbx_seq_one_letter_code
_entity_poly.pdbx_strand_id
1 'polypeptide(L)'
;MSTGNMDLFAKGTLVEVSSDEGWFTGGWFVAKVLDPPLPSPSTPGKMKFLVEYQNLRCHDGSKFVRRNCVDIKFVRPLPPPPPNDEQEQQRFEVNDVVDAYRNDGWWVGVVSKLLGEEEQRVYSVLLENPSRTMNFKSSELRFHLDWIGDKWIQPQKQNKMSSEVGEKRGKQMDAETNSEKRKRGTHVKFLFKGKECGGAKGIVDKIDAEDSSTTEAATVDNVPYQNQNLLSLESSPVLRFVQSLEEFQLMPQKPHFRPLDECEVVFREGLALKHMMTFVNVVKEISKLQVNASGSIMDSLLKSLPELESHGFNVKDVRNRLLDLQTMKRSQEHLQTKLAKVKCEIKMRTHEGTEINAELIDAIEKIKVLEKKKARLISMNEENNSETAKLKSSDISLNEHIQNVEHNFAILATFPRGD
;
A
#
# COMPACT_ATOMS: atom_id res chain seq x y z
N MET A 1 22.98 -0.16 5.27
CA MET A 1 23.26 -0.12 6.73
C MET A 1 24.35 -1.11 7.03
N SER A 2 25.31 -0.72 7.88
CA SER A 2 26.28 -1.67 8.44
C SER A 2 25.58 -2.55 9.48
N THR A 3 26.05 -3.79 9.70
CA THR A 3 25.42 -4.78 10.60
C THR A 3 25.32 -4.32 12.07
N GLY A 4 26.01 -3.25 12.45
CA GLY A 4 26.01 -2.70 13.81
C GLY A 4 24.85 -1.76 14.18
N ASN A 5 23.87 -1.53 13.30
CA ASN A 5 22.81 -0.52 13.54
C ASN A 5 21.38 -1.08 13.53
N MET A 6 21.19 -2.37 13.85
CA MET A 6 19.86 -3.00 13.89
C MET A 6 19.04 -2.59 15.12
N ASP A 7 19.68 -2.05 16.18
CA ASP A 7 19.00 -1.60 17.40
C ASP A 7 18.06 -0.41 17.15
N LEU A 8 18.37 0.46 16.17
CA LEU A 8 17.50 1.58 15.78
C LEU A 8 16.14 1.13 15.23
N PHE A 9 16.01 -0.14 14.84
CA PHE A 9 14.78 -0.70 14.28
C PHE A 9 14.31 -1.93 15.05
N ALA A 10 14.67 -2.03 16.33
CA ALA A 10 14.22 -3.10 17.19
C ALA A 10 12.69 -3.13 17.34
N LYS A 11 12.17 -4.30 17.70
CA LYS A 11 10.74 -4.47 17.99
C LYS A 11 10.30 -3.49 19.09
N GLY A 12 9.26 -2.72 18.79
CA GLY A 12 8.71 -1.72 19.68
C GLY A 12 9.21 -0.30 19.46
N THR A 13 10.27 -0.10 18.69
CA THR A 13 10.85 1.23 18.40
C THR A 13 9.97 2.04 17.44
N LEU A 14 9.95 3.36 17.64
CA LEU A 14 9.29 4.30 16.72
C LEU A 14 10.22 4.69 15.58
N VAL A 15 9.68 4.71 14.38
CA VAL A 15 10.37 4.97 13.12
C VAL A 15 9.47 5.84 12.24
N GLU A 16 10.07 6.54 11.27
CA GLU A 16 9.31 7.17 10.20
C GLU A 16 9.34 6.28 8.96
N VAL A 17 8.17 6.13 8.34
CA VAL A 17 7.95 5.27 7.19
C VAL A 17 7.41 6.08 6.02
N SER A 18 8.05 5.93 4.87
CA SER A 18 7.58 6.48 3.59
C SER A 18 7.11 5.36 2.65
N SER A 19 6.72 5.71 1.43
CA SER A 19 6.23 4.79 0.40
C SER A 19 6.35 5.47 -0.96
N ASP A 20 6.75 4.75 -2.00
CA ASP A 20 6.72 5.21 -3.40
C ASP A 20 5.39 4.92 -4.10
N GLU A 21 4.49 4.19 -3.44
CA GLU A 21 3.18 3.84 -3.98
C GLU A 21 2.04 4.72 -3.44
N GLY A 22 1.31 5.37 -4.35
CA GLY A 22 0.03 6.04 -4.10
C GLY A 22 0.17 7.35 -3.32
N TRP A 23 -0.82 7.66 -2.49
CA TRP A 23 -0.94 8.92 -1.75
C TRP A 23 0.10 9.12 -0.64
N PHE A 24 0.87 8.11 -0.28
CA PHE A 24 1.96 8.21 0.71
C PHE A 24 3.28 8.71 0.08
N THR A 25 3.31 8.89 -1.23
CA THR A 25 4.50 9.31 -1.97
C THR A 25 4.95 10.70 -1.55
N GLY A 26 6.16 10.79 -1.00
CA GLY A 26 6.75 12.04 -0.52
C GLY A 26 6.46 12.40 0.95
N GLY A 27 5.62 11.62 1.64
CA GLY A 27 5.32 11.81 3.06
C GLY A 27 6.07 10.83 3.97
N TRP A 28 6.36 11.26 5.20
CA TRP A 28 6.94 10.45 6.28
C TRP A 28 5.96 10.32 7.44
N PHE A 29 5.63 9.08 7.82
CA PHE A 29 4.60 8.79 8.82
C PHE A 29 5.20 8.04 10.00
N VAL A 30 4.87 8.47 11.21
CA VAL A 30 5.37 7.81 12.43
C VAL A 30 4.70 6.45 12.60
N ALA A 31 5.51 5.42 12.79
CA ALA A 31 5.07 4.05 12.97
C ALA A 31 5.91 3.32 14.02
N LYS A 32 5.32 2.29 14.63
CA LYS A 32 5.97 1.39 15.57
C LYS A 32 6.39 0.10 14.86
N VAL A 33 7.62 -0.33 15.05
CA VAL A 33 8.10 -1.62 14.54
C VAL A 33 7.45 -2.76 15.34
N LEU A 34 6.71 -3.63 14.66
CA LEU A 34 6.11 -4.83 15.26
C LEU A 34 7.01 -6.05 15.10
N ASP A 35 7.53 -6.28 13.90
CA ASP A 35 8.50 -7.34 13.63
C ASP A 35 9.64 -6.80 12.75
N PRO A 36 10.89 -6.79 13.25
CA PRO A 36 12.06 -6.39 12.49
C PRO A 36 12.49 -7.48 11.49
N PRO A 37 13.19 -7.14 10.41
CA PRO A 37 13.73 -8.10 9.46
C PRO A 37 14.78 -8.99 10.14
N LEU A 38 14.80 -10.28 9.79
CA LEU A 38 15.82 -11.20 10.31
C LEU A 38 17.23 -10.71 9.92
N PRO A 39 18.24 -10.90 10.80
CA PRO A 39 19.61 -10.39 10.62
C PRO A 39 20.39 -11.03 9.45
N SER A 40 19.83 -12.04 8.76
CA SER A 40 20.48 -12.69 7.62
C SER A 40 19.51 -13.00 6.48
N PRO A 41 19.09 -11.99 5.69
CA PRO A 41 18.47 -12.23 4.41
C PRO A 41 19.58 -12.51 3.39
N SER A 42 19.46 -13.61 2.64
CA SER A 42 20.36 -13.97 1.52
C SER A 42 20.44 -12.92 0.39
N THR A 43 19.69 -11.82 0.51
CA THR A 43 19.70 -10.64 -0.36
C THR A 43 19.32 -9.39 0.45
N PRO A 44 20.17 -8.35 0.55
CA PRO A 44 19.91 -7.12 1.32
C PRO A 44 18.61 -6.39 0.91
N GLY A 45 18.21 -6.46 -0.36
CA GLY A 45 17.00 -5.82 -0.89
C GLY A 45 15.67 -6.50 -0.53
N LYS A 46 15.67 -7.46 0.41
CA LYS A 46 14.46 -8.14 0.90
C LYS A 46 14.19 -7.90 2.40
N MET A 47 14.92 -6.99 3.04
CA MET A 47 14.61 -6.58 4.41
C MET A 47 13.25 -5.89 4.44
N LYS A 48 12.29 -6.56 5.06
CA LYS A 48 10.89 -6.17 5.12
C LYS A 48 10.49 -6.00 6.58
N PHE A 49 9.98 -4.83 6.92
CA PHE A 49 9.46 -4.53 8.25
C PHE A 49 7.95 -4.77 8.30
N LEU A 50 7.46 -5.23 9.45
CA LEU A 50 6.06 -5.08 9.84
C LEU A 50 5.95 -3.88 10.79
N VAL A 51 5.18 -2.88 10.41
CA VAL A 51 4.99 -1.65 11.18
C VAL A 51 3.52 -1.36 11.42
N GLU A 52 3.23 -0.67 12.52
CA GLU A 52 1.90 -0.14 12.88
C GLU A 52 1.97 1.38 12.97
N TYR A 53 1.22 2.08 12.12
CA TYR A 53 1.23 3.54 12.12
C TYR A 53 0.58 4.11 13.38
N GLN A 54 1.18 5.15 13.95
CA GLN A 54 0.72 5.70 15.23
C GLN A 54 -0.60 6.46 15.13
N ASN A 55 -0.81 7.18 14.02
CA ASN A 55 -1.95 8.07 13.85
C ASN A 55 -2.95 7.59 12.78
N LEU A 56 -2.56 6.63 11.93
CA LEU A 56 -3.45 6.11 10.88
C LEU A 56 -4.31 4.96 11.41
N ARG A 57 -5.64 5.08 11.31
CA ARG A 57 -6.61 4.05 11.72
C ARG A 57 -7.23 3.31 10.53
N CYS A 58 -7.55 2.04 10.74
CA CYS A 58 -8.33 1.23 9.81
C CYS A 58 -9.71 1.86 9.58
N HIS A 59 -10.34 1.50 8.46
CA HIS A 59 -11.62 2.07 8.02
C HIS A 59 -12.74 2.01 9.09
N ASP A 60 -12.73 0.98 9.94
CA ASP A 60 -13.70 0.75 11.02
C ASP A 60 -13.34 1.48 12.33
N GLY A 61 -12.22 2.22 12.37
CA GLY A 61 -11.72 2.93 13.55
C GLY A 61 -11.17 2.04 14.66
N SER A 62 -11.28 0.71 14.51
CA SER A 62 -11.08 -0.26 15.60
C SER A 62 -9.60 -0.52 15.89
N LYS A 63 -8.73 -0.38 14.88
CA LYS A 63 -7.30 -0.71 14.94
C LYS A 63 -6.46 0.30 14.16
N PHE A 64 -5.19 0.43 14.53
CA PHE A 64 -4.22 1.17 13.74
C PHE A 64 -3.89 0.43 12.44
N VAL A 65 -3.59 1.19 11.39
CA VAL A 65 -3.18 0.62 10.10
C VAL A 65 -1.85 -0.07 10.27
N ARG A 66 -1.79 -1.35 9.90
CA ARG A 66 -0.56 -2.13 9.85
C ARG A 66 -0.12 -2.26 8.41
N ARG A 67 1.18 -2.10 8.16
CA ARG A 67 1.77 -2.32 6.85
C ARG A 67 2.78 -3.44 6.95
N ASN A 68 2.51 -4.49 6.20
CA ASN A 68 3.45 -5.57 5.99
C ASN A 68 4.41 -5.19 4.85
N CYS A 69 5.66 -5.66 4.91
CA CYS A 69 6.62 -5.57 3.81
C CYS A 69 7.10 -4.15 3.44
N VAL A 70 7.40 -3.29 4.41
CA VAL A 70 8.09 -2.02 4.11
C VAL A 70 9.56 -2.30 3.79
N ASP A 71 10.00 -1.92 2.59
CA ASP A 71 11.41 -1.99 2.18
C ASP A 71 12.23 -1.04 3.06
N ILE A 72 13.40 -1.48 3.50
CA ILE A 72 14.31 -0.72 4.37
C ILE A 72 14.64 0.68 3.82
N LYS A 73 14.63 0.87 2.50
CA LYS A 73 14.84 2.18 1.87
C LYS A 73 13.76 3.22 2.22
N PHE A 74 12.61 2.78 2.72
CA PHE A 74 11.50 3.63 3.15
C PHE A 74 11.34 3.71 4.66
N VAL A 75 12.34 3.28 5.43
CA VAL A 75 12.31 3.33 6.90
C VAL A 75 13.51 4.12 7.40
N ARG A 76 13.26 5.09 8.27
CA ARG A 76 14.30 5.85 8.99
C ARG A 76 13.93 5.95 10.48
N PRO A 77 14.91 6.14 11.39
CA PRO A 77 14.59 6.43 12.79
C PRO A 77 13.77 7.72 12.91
N LEU A 78 13.31 8.06 14.11
CA LEU A 78 12.80 9.40 14.34
C LEU A 78 13.94 10.43 14.20
N PRO A 79 13.70 11.59 13.57
CA PRO A 79 14.69 12.67 13.54
C PRO A 79 15.00 13.12 14.98
N PRO A 80 16.24 13.57 15.23
CA PRO A 80 16.62 14.05 16.54
C PRO A 80 15.75 15.24 16.95
N PRO A 81 15.41 15.37 18.24
CA PRO A 81 14.76 16.58 18.72
C PRO A 81 15.66 17.79 18.44
N PRO A 82 15.08 18.99 18.25
CA PRO A 82 15.87 20.20 18.07
C PRO A 82 16.82 20.42 19.27
N PRO A 83 17.97 21.08 19.07
CA PRO A 83 19.05 21.15 20.06
C PRO A 83 18.70 21.79 21.40
N ASN A 84 17.61 22.56 21.46
CA ASN A 84 17.05 23.16 22.66
C ASN A 84 15.58 22.72 22.75
N ASP A 85 15.01 22.61 23.95
CA ASP A 85 13.60 22.24 24.24
C ASP A 85 12.53 23.17 23.61
N GLU A 86 12.91 23.95 22.59
CA GLU A 86 12.15 24.94 21.85
C GLU A 86 11.66 24.41 20.48
N GLN A 87 10.93 23.27 20.46
CA GLN A 87 10.12 22.96 19.27
C GLN A 87 9.15 24.10 18.94
N GLU A 88 8.81 24.94 19.93
CA GLU A 88 7.83 26.02 19.82
C GLU A 88 8.40 27.37 19.34
N GLN A 89 9.74 27.56 19.28
CA GLN A 89 10.35 28.84 18.82
C GLN A 89 11.25 28.74 17.59
N GLN A 90 11.32 27.59 16.89
CA GLN A 90 12.12 27.49 15.67
C GLN A 90 11.67 28.50 14.62
N ARG A 91 12.52 29.49 14.33
CA ARG A 91 12.26 30.51 13.31
C ARG A 91 12.74 29.98 11.96
N PHE A 92 11.83 29.94 11.00
CA PHE A 92 12.14 29.58 9.62
C PHE A 92 12.29 30.82 8.74
N GLU A 93 13.14 30.74 7.75
CA GLU A 93 13.38 31.77 6.75
C GLU A 93 12.88 31.32 5.38
N VAL A 94 12.69 32.28 4.48
CA VAL A 94 12.36 31.97 3.09
C VAL A 94 13.49 31.12 2.47
N ASN A 95 13.10 30.10 1.72
CA ASN A 95 13.93 29.06 1.11
C ASN A 95 14.46 27.98 2.07
N ASP A 96 14.07 27.99 3.36
CA ASP A 96 14.30 26.83 4.22
C ASP A 96 13.51 25.62 3.72
N VAL A 97 14.19 24.47 3.68
CA VAL A 97 13.57 23.17 3.41
C VAL A 97 13.07 22.62 4.74
N VAL A 98 11.76 22.42 4.81
CA VAL A 98 11.05 22.03 6.03
C VAL A 98 10.21 20.79 5.78
N ASP A 99 9.95 20.03 6.84
CA ASP A 99 8.88 19.06 6.87
C ASP A 99 7.65 19.74 7.50
N ALA A 100 6.52 19.78 6.79
CA ALA A 100 5.25 20.28 7.29
C ALA A 100 4.33 19.16 7.73
N TYR A 101 3.74 19.27 8.92
CA TYR A 101 2.81 18.29 9.46
C TYR A 101 1.41 18.47 8.86
N ARG A 102 0.94 17.46 8.12
CA ARG A 102 -0.40 17.45 7.50
C ARG A 102 -0.90 16.01 7.36
N ASN A 103 -2.19 15.78 7.61
CA ASN A 103 -2.84 14.48 7.43
C ASN A 103 -2.07 13.32 8.08
N ASP A 104 -1.65 13.51 9.33
CA ASP A 104 -0.90 12.53 10.13
C ASP A 104 0.49 12.15 9.61
N GLY A 105 1.05 12.95 8.69
CA GLY A 105 2.38 12.76 8.13
C GLY A 105 3.17 14.05 8.00
N TRP A 106 4.47 13.91 7.79
CA TRP A 106 5.43 14.98 7.54
C TRP A 106 5.75 15.07 6.05
N TRP A 107 5.56 16.25 5.47
CA TRP A 107 5.69 16.49 4.04
C TRP A 107 6.80 17.47 3.74
N VAL A 108 7.74 17.09 2.89
CA VAL A 108 8.83 17.96 2.49
C VAL A 108 8.29 19.14 1.68
N GLY A 109 8.72 20.35 2.05
CA GLY A 109 8.37 21.57 1.35
C GLY A 109 9.37 22.67 1.60
N VAL A 110 9.14 23.80 0.94
CA VAL A 110 10.03 24.96 1.02
C VAL A 110 9.27 26.21 1.44
N VAL A 111 9.78 26.90 2.45
CA VAL A 111 9.19 28.15 2.94
C VAL A 111 9.29 29.20 1.84
N SER A 112 8.14 29.64 1.33
CA SER A 112 8.05 30.58 0.21
C SER A 112 7.80 32.02 0.67
N LYS A 113 7.05 32.22 1.76
CA LYS A 113 6.69 33.54 2.30
C LYS A 113 6.48 33.46 3.81
N LEU A 114 6.71 34.59 4.47
CA LEU A 114 6.41 34.81 5.88
C LEU A 114 5.25 35.81 5.96
N LEU A 115 4.20 35.47 6.71
CA LEU A 115 3.00 36.28 6.87
C LEU A 115 2.76 36.56 8.36
N GLY A 116 2.20 37.73 8.68
CA GLY A 116 1.91 38.14 10.06
C GLY A 116 3.08 38.76 10.81
N GLU A 117 2.78 39.29 12.00
CA GLU A 117 3.78 39.83 12.95
C GLU A 117 4.55 38.70 13.64
N GLU A 118 5.61 39.02 14.39
CA GLU A 118 6.51 38.00 14.95
C GLU A 118 5.79 36.95 15.82
N GLU A 119 4.84 37.38 16.65
CA GLU A 119 4.14 36.51 17.61
C GLU A 119 3.06 35.62 16.96
N GLN A 120 2.55 36.02 15.79
CA GLN A 120 1.54 35.27 15.03
C GLN A 120 2.06 34.88 13.64
N ARG A 121 3.37 34.64 13.53
CA ARG A 121 4.01 34.34 12.25
C ARG A 121 3.46 33.05 11.66
N VAL A 122 2.97 33.15 10.43
CA VAL A 122 2.51 32.05 9.61
C VAL A 122 3.46 31.89 8.43
N TYR A 123 3.85 30.65 8.17
CA TYR A 123 4.79 30.27 7.13
C TYR A 123 4.02 29.71 5.93
N SER A 124 4.13 30.34 4.77
CA SER A 124 3.59 29.79 3.52
C SER A 124 4.61 28.81 2.93
N VAL A 125 4.33 27.52 2.97
CA VAL A 125 5.20 26.45 2.48
C VAL A 125 4.70 25.93 1.14
N LEU A 126 5.59 25.81 0.16
CA LEU A 126 5.35 25.11 -1.10
C LEU A 126 5.68 23.63 -0.91
N LEU A 127 4.64 22.80 -0.85
CA LEU A 127 4.77 21.34 -0.80
C LEU A 127 4.90 20.80 -2.23
N GLU A 128 5.77 19.82 -2.44
CA GLU A 128 5.91 19.12 -3.72
C GLU A 128 5.02 17.85 -3.77
N ASN A 129 4.61 17.45 -4.97
CA ASN A 129 3.84 16.22 -5.25
C ASN A 129 2.47 16.09 -4.55
N PRO A 130 1.43 16.83 -4.98
CA PRO A 130 1.42 17.86 -6.02
C PRO A 130 1.83 19.24 -5.50
N SER A 131 2.39 20.09 -6.37
CA SER A 131 2.80 21.45 -6.01
C SER A 131 1.64 22.28 -5.48
N ARG A 132 1.61 22.53 -4.17
CA ARG A 132 0.59 23.36 -3.51
C ARG A 132 1.22 24.23 -2.44
N THR A 133 0.80 25.49 -2.37
CA THR A 133 1.20 26.39 -1.29
C THR A 133 0.16 26.34 -0.18
N MET A 134 0.61 26.14 1.06
CA MET A 134 -0.24 26.08 2.25
C MET A 134 0.40 26.86 3.40
N ASN A 135 -0.42 27.28 4.37
CA ASN A 135 0.00 28.12 5.49
C ASN A 135 0.09 27.28 6.77
N PHE A 136 1.22 27.38 7.48
CA PHE A 136 1.51 26.61 8.68
C PHE A 136 1.98 27.50 9.82
N LYS A 137 1.71 27.09 11.06
CA LYS A 137 2.32 27.66 12.27
C LYS A 137 3.71 27.07 12.49
N SER A 138 4.50 27.74 13.33
CA SER A 138 5.82 27.23 13.75
C SER A 138 5.75 25.81 14.32
N SER A 139 4.72 25.52 15.12
CA SER A 139 4.49 24.21 15.76
C SER A 139 4.16 23.08 14.78
N GLU A 140 3.82 23.41 13.54
CA GLU A 140 3.45 22.46 12.49
C GLU A 140 4.59 22.21 11.50
N LEU A 141 5.76 22.80 11.76
CA LEU A 141 6.95 22.70 10.93
C LEU A 141 8.15 22.17 11.72
N ARG A 142 9.04 21.50 11.02
CA ARG A 142 10.40 21.19 11.51
C ARG A 142 11.38 21.29 10.35
N PHE A 143 12.66 21.49 10.63
CA PHE A 143 13.66 21.41 9.56
C PHE A 143 13.66 20.03 8.92
N HIS A 144 13.74 20.00 7.59
CA HIS A 144 13.88 18.76 6.86
C HIS A 144 15.26 18.16 7.12
N LEU A 145 15.31 16.85 7.38
CA LEU A 145 16.54 16.09 7.56
C LEU A 145 16.50 14.84 6.69
N ASP A 146 17.61 14.56 6.01
CA ASP A 146 17.85 13.36 5.23
C ASP A 146 18.55 12.30 6.08
N TRP A 147 18.07 11.05 6.01
CA TRP A 147 18.71 9.90 6.64
C TRP A 147 19.60 9.18 5.62
N ILE A 148 20.90 9.47 5.63
CA ILE A 148 21.86 8.96 4.64
C ILE A 148 23.07 8.36 5.37
N GLY A 149 23.42 7.12 5.04
CA GLY A 149 24.62 6.48 5.57
C GLY A 149 24.61 6.37 7.10
N ASP A 150 23.45 6.08 7.69
CA ASP A 150 23.23 5.93 9.13
C ASP A 150 23.42 7.25 9.93
N LYS A 151 23.27 8.41 9.26
CA LYS A 151 23.36 9.74 9.87
C LYS A 151 22.25 10.66 9.36
N TRP A 152 21.84 11.60 10.21
CA TRP A 152 20.97 12.71 9.83
C TRP A 152 21.78 13.84 9.22
N ILE A 153 21.33 14.34 8.07
CA ILE A 153 21.97 15.42 7.33
C ILE A 153 20.91 16.49 7.06
N GLN A 154 21.19 17.74 7.42
CA GLN A 154 20.34 18.86 7.03
C GLN A 154 20.75 19.35 5.63
N PRO A 155 19.84 19.32 4.63
CA PRO A 155 20.14 19.84 3.31
C PRO A 155 20.23 21.37 3.30
N GLN A 156 20.89 21.91 2.27
CA GLN A 156 21.02 23.35 2.11
C GLN A 156 19.71 24.01 1.65
N LYS A 157 19.56 25.30 1.96
CA LYS A 157 18.44 26.14 1.47
C LYS A 157 18.30 26.05 -0.05
N GLN A 158 17.05 26.03 -0.53
CA GLN A 158 16.79 25.94 -1.97
C GLN A 158 17.05 27.29 -2.65
N ASN A 159 18.20 27.45 -3.30
CA ASN A 159 18.48 28.65 -4.08
C ASN A 159 17.73 28.61 -5.43
N LYS A 160 16.97 29.68 -5.74
CA LYS A 160 16.43 29.92 -7.09
C LYS A 160 17.57 30.17 -8.10
N MET A 161 18.21 29.12 -8.60
CA MET A 161 18.91 29.12 -9.88
C MET A 161 19.12 27.68 -10.37
N SER A 162 18.11 27.11 -11.03
CA SER A 162 18.28 26.14 -12.14
C SER A 162 16.92 25.68 -12.67
N SER A 163 16.14 26.57 -13.30
CA SER A 163 15.20 26.19 -14.35
C SER A 163 14.62 27.43 -15.00
N GLU A 164 15.36 28.02 -15.94
CA GLU A 164 14.73 28.86 -16.95
C GLU A 164 15.42 28.61 -18.31
N VAL A 165 14.55 28.44 -19.31
CA VAL A 165 14.77 28.51 -20.75
C VAL A 165 15.38 27.30 -21.46
N GLY A 166 14.47 26.48 -21.97
CA GLY A 166 14.65 25.62 -23.13
C GLY A 166 13.39 25.62 -24.00
N GLU A 167 12.82 26.80 -24.26
CA GLU A 167 11.76 27.01 -25.23
C GLU A 167 12.32 26.67 -26.64
N LYS A 168 11.91 25.55 -27.22
CA LYS A 168 12.01 25.33 -28.67
C LYS A 168 10.64 25.06 -29.25
N ARG A 169 10.16 26.09 -29.92
CA ARG A 169 9.04 26.11 -30.87
C ARG A 169 9.17 24.99 -31.90
N GLY A 170 8.02 24.46 -32.29
CA GLY A 170 7.90 23.31 -33.17
C GLY A 170 8.38 23.52 -34.60
N LYS A 171 8.66 22.38 -35.23
CA LYS A 171 8.38 22.15 -36.64
C LYS A 171 7.78 20.75 -36.77
N GLN A 172 6.54 20.72 -37.23
CA GLN A 172 5.94 19.58 -37.91
C GLN A 172 6.49 19.57 -39.34
N MET A 173 6.97 18.43 -39.81
CA MET A 173 6.56 17.84 -41.09
C MET A 173 7.24 16.48 -41.31
N ASP A 174 6.37 15.57 -41.72
CA ASP A 174 6.51 14.47 -42.66
C ASP A 174 7.17 13.13 -42.27
N ALA A 175 6.35 12.13 -42.55
CA ALA A 175 6.63 10.72 -42.50
C ALA A 175 7.61 10.31 -43.59
N GLU A 176 8.51 9.40 -43.26
CA GLU A 176 8.89 8.35 -44.18
C GLU A 176 9.27 7.08 -43.40
N THR A 177 8.58 6.02 -43.78
CA THR A 177 8.84 4.61 -43.49
C THR A 177 10.30 4.24 -43.73
N ASN A 178 10.93 3.53 -42.80
CA ASN A 178 11.59 2.28 -43.20
C ASN A 178 11.70 1.26 -42.07
N SER A 179 11.18 0.08 -42.38
CA SER A 179 11.34 -1.16 -41.67
C SER A 179 12.77 -1.68 -41.78
N GLU A 180 13.37 -2.13 -40.68
CA GLU A 180 14.37 -3.21 -40.79
C GLU A 180 14.30 -4.20 -39.63
N LYS A 181 14.01 -5.43 -40.03
CA LYS A 181 13.96 -6.65 -39.24
C LYS A 181 15.38 -7.03 -38.81
N ARG A 182 15.55 -7.51 -37.58
CA ARG A 182 16.47 -8.63 -37.31
C ARG A 182 15.97 -9.51 -36.17
N LYS A 183 15.52 -10.71 -36.56
CA LYS A 183 15.25 -11.87 -35.70
C LYS A 183 16.51 -12.70 -35.51
N ARG A 184 16.56 -13.38 -34.35
CA ARG A 184 17.19 -14.66 -33.95
C ARG A 184 17.81 -14.43 -32.56
N GLY A 185 17.36 -15.02 -31.46
CA GLY A 185 16.75 -16.33 -31.24
C GLY A 185 17.84 -17.32 -30.85
N THR A 186 17.88 -17.77 -29.59
CA THR A 186 18.41 -19.09 -29.21
C THR A 186 17.83 -19.50 -27.85
N HIS A 187 17.10 -20.61 -27.91
CA HIS A 187 16.55 -21.39 -26.82
C HIS A 187 17.68 -22.31 -26.31
N VAL A 188 17.98 -22.33 -25.02
CA VAL A 188 18.86 -23.36 -24.44
C VAL A 188 18.12 -24.11 -23.34
N LYS A 189 17.82 -25.38 -23.66
CA LYS A 189 17.41 -26.43 -22.73
C LYS A 189 18.61 -26.76 -21.84
N PHE A 190 18.41 -26.91 -20.54
CA PHE A 190 19.31 -27.71 -19.71
C PHE A 190 18.52 -28.81 -19.01
N LEU A 191 18.84 -30.03 -19.43
CA LEU A 191 18.43 -31.31 -18.86
C LEU A 191 19.73 -32.04 -18.50
N PHE A 192 19.97 -32.34 -17.23
CA PHE A 192 20.84 -33.40 -16.74
C PHE A 192 20.28 -33.77 -15.36
N LYS A 193 19.55 -34.88 -15.20
CA LYS A 193 19.96 -36.30 -15.13
C LYS A 193 20.71 -36.64 -13.83
N GLY A 194 19.95 -37.31 -12.96
CA GLY A 194 20.28 -38.44 -12.09
C GLY A 194 21.67 -38.57 -11.47
N LYS A 195 21.68 -38.67 -10.14
CA LYS A 195 22.72 -39.41 -9.42
C LYS A 195 22.08 -40.18 -8.26
N GLU A 196 22.00 -41.50 -8.45
CA GLU A 196 21.83 -42.48 -7.38
C GLU A 196 23.11 -42.53 -6.54
N CYS A 197 22.97 -42.71 -5.23
CA CYS A 197 23.93 -43.38 -4.37
C CYS A 197 23.13 -44.26 -3.40
N GLY A 198 23.34 -45.57 -3.45
CA GLY A 198 22.90 -46.52 -2.43
C GLY A 198 23.80 -46.50 -1.20
N GLY A 199 23.34 -47.12 -0.11
CA GLY A 199 24.13 -47.35 1.09
C GLY A 199 23.27 -47.75 2.29
N ALA A 200 23.13 -49.07 2.50
CA ALA A 200 22.44 -49.67 3.62
C ALA A 200 23.17 -49.49 4.97
N LYS A 201 22.40 -49.49 6.07
CA LYS A 201 22.81 -50.08 7.35
C LYS A 201 21.58 -50.34 8.21
N GLY A 202 21.29 -51.63 8.42
CA GLY A 202 20.31 -52.10 9.39
C GLY A 202 20.88 -52.10 10.81
N ILE A 203 19.97 -52.08 11.78
CA ILE A 203 20.18 -52.54 13.16
C ILE A 203 18.93 -53.36 13.54
N VAL A 204 19.21 -54.52 14.11
CA VAL A 204 18.32 -55.61 14.52
C VAL A 204 18.17 -55.57 16.04
N ASP A 205 16.96 -55.87 16.54
CA ASP A 205 16.65 -56.54 17.82
C ASP A 205 15.42 -57.42 17.50
N LYS A 206 15.44 -58.75 17.34
CA LYS A 206 15.79 -59.95 18.16
C LYS A 206 14.86 -60.20 19.35
N ILE A 207 14.54 -61.50 19.54
CA ILE A 207 13.84 -62.22 20.65
C ILE A 207 12.38 -62.61 20.31
N ASP A 208 11.89 -63.85 20.43
CA ASP A 208 12.47 -65.18 20.70
C ASP A 208 11.51 -66.27 20.19
N ALA A 209 12.06 -67.48 20.01
CA ALA A 209 11.42 -68.69 19.53
C ALA A 209 10.67 -69.45 20.64
N GLU A 210 9.69 -70.28 20.26
CA GLU A 210 9.34 -71.55 20.92
C GLU A 210 8.72 -72.48 19.87
N ASP A 211 8.97 -73.77 20.06
CA ASP A 211 9.14 -74.82 19.06
C ASP A 211 7.97 -75.82 19.10
N SER A 212 7.67 -76.48 17.98
CA SER A 212 7.06 -77.84 17.95
C SER A 212 7.00 -78.42 16.54
N SER A 213 7.76 -79.50 16.37
CA SER A 213 7.81 -80.51 15.30
C SER A 213 6.41 -81.01 14.85
N THR A 214 6.17 -81.52 13.62
CA THR A 214 6.84 -82.66 12.97
C THR A 214 6.34 -82.81 11.50
N THR A 215 7.26 -83.13 10.59
CA THR A 215 7.15 -83.92 9.32
C THR A 215 5.84 -83.95 8.50
N GLU A 216 5.91 -83.56 7.22
CA GLU A 216 6.06 -84.48 6.07
C GLU A 216 6.22 -83.71 4.76
N ALA A 217 7.07 -84.23 3.88
CA ALA A 217 7.37 -83.66 2.57
C ALA A 217 6.34 -84.14 1.54
N ALA A 218 5.70 -83.21 0.83
CA ALA A 218 5.12 -83.47 -0.49
C ALA A 218 5.21 -82.21 -1.35
N THR A 219 6.02 -82.30 -2.40
CA THR A 219 6.07 -81.36 -3.52
C THR A 219 4.79 -81.39 -4.35
N VAL A 220 4.56 -80.30 -5.12
CA VAL A 220 3.59 -80.13 -6.23
C VAL A 220 2.22 -79.61 -5.71
N ASP A 221 1.73 -78.40 -6.00
CA ASP A 221 1.62 -77.68 -7.26
C ASP A 221 1.62 -76.15 -7.07
N ASN A 222 2.24 -75.44 -8.02
CA ASN A 222 2.18 -73.98 -8.16
C ASN A 222 0.83 -73.61 -8.80
N VAL A 223 -0.21 -73.45 -7.98
CA VAL A 223 -1.47 -72.81 -8.39
C VAL A 223 -1.32 -71.31 -8.13
N PRO A 224 -1.59 -70.40 -9.09
CA PRO A 224 -1.65 -68.99 -8.77
C PRO A 224 -2.80 -68.81 -7.78
N TYR A 225 -2.49 -68.47 -6.53
CA TYR A 225 -3.46 -68.05 -5.53
C TYR A 225 -4.19 -66.81 -6.08
N GLN A 226 -5.26 -67.03 -6.84
CA GLN A 226 -6.31 -66.02 -6.97
C GLN A 226 -6.85 -65.82 -5.57
N ASN A 227 -6.55 -64.65 -5.01
CA ASN A 227 -6.88 -64.24 -3.66
C ASN A 227 -8.41 -64.36 -3.46
N GLN A 228 -8.88 -65.51 -2.94
CA GLN A 228 -10.29 -65.77 -2.64
C GLN A 228 -10.87 -64.72 -1.66
N ASN A 229 -10.00 -63.96 -1.01
CA ASN A 229 -10.30 -62.91 -0.04
C ASN A 229 -10.67 -61.54 -0.67
N LEU A 230 -10.34 -61.27 -1.94
CA LEU A 230 -10.85 -60.07 -2.64
C LEU A 230 -12.30 -60.29 -3.12
N LEU A 231 -12.66 -61.53 -3.45
CA LEU A 231 -14.01 -61.92 -3.85
C LEU A 231 -15.03 -61.79 -2.71
N SER A 232 -14.61 -61.92 -1.44
CA SER A 232 -15.51 -61.75 -0.29
C SER A 232 -15.98 -60.30 -0.13
N LEU A 233 -15.10 -59.33 -0.41
CA LEU A 233 -15.42 -57.90 -0.25
C LEU A 233 -16.40 -57.40 -1.31
N GLU A 234 -16.28 -57.88 -2.56
CA GLU A 234 -17.24 -57.57 -3.64
C GLU A 234 -18.64 -58.15 -3.41
N SER A 235 -18.74 -59.19 -2.56
CA SER A 235 -20.00 -59.83 -2.19
C SER A 235 -20.71 -59.20 -0.99
N SER A 236 -20.06 -58.24 -0.29
CA SER A 236 -20.62 -57.62 0.93
C SER A 236 -21.88 -56.77 0.62
N PRO A 237 -23.02 -57.06 1.28
CA PRO A 237 -24.21 -56.21 1.18
C PRO A 237 -23.99 -54.79 1.72
N VAL A 238 -23.17 -54.64 2.76
CA VAL A 238 -22.93 -53.34 3.42
C VAL A 238 -22.09 -52.43 2.52
N LEU A 239 -21.06 -52.96 1.86
CA LEU A 239 -20.25 -52.17 0.94
C LEU A 239 -21.02 -51.79 -0.32
N ARG A 240 -21.92 -52.66 -0.81
CA ARG A 240 -22.85 -52.28 -1.89
C ARG A 240 -23.79 -51.15 -1.48
N PHE A 241 -24.29 -51.16 -0.25
CA PHE A 241 -25.10 -50.06 0.27
C PHE A 241 -24.31 -48.75 0.25
N VAL A 242 -23.06 -48.73 0.71
CA VAL A 242 -22.24 -47.51 0.68
C VAL A 242 -21.92 -47.06 -0.74
N GLN A 243 -21.70 -47.97 -1.68
CA GLN A 243 -21.56 -47.64 -3.11
C GLN A 243 -22.82 -47.01 -3.72
N SER A 244 -23.99 -47.24 -3.12
CA SER A 244 -25.26 -46.64 -3.58
C SER A 244 -25.48 -45.21 -3.09
N LEU A 245 -24.62 -44.69 -2.18
CA LEU A 245 -24.72 -43.32 -1.69
C LEU A 245 -24.43 -42.29 -2.80
N GLU A 246 -25.06 -41.11 -2.70
CA GLU A 246 -24.99 -40.05 -3.70
C GLU A 246 -23.55 -39.66 -4.04
N GLU A 247 -22.65 -39.62 -3.06
CA GLU A 247 -21.25 -39.25 -3.26
C GLU A 247 -20.49 -40.24 -4.16
N PHE A 248 -20.80 -41.54 -4.08
CA PHE A 248 -20.25 -42.57 -4.97
C PHE A 248 -20.96 -42.61 -6.34
N GLN A 249 -22.21 -42.15 -6.42
CA GLN A 249 -22.87 -41.96 -7.71
C GLN A 249 -22.29 -40.77 -8.48
N LEU A 250 -22.01 -39.67 -7.77
CA LEU A 250 -21.40 -38.46 -8.32
C LEU A 250 -19.95 -38.68 -8.72
N MET A 251 -19.21 -39.46 -7.93
CA MET A 251 -17.82 -39.79 -8.20
C MET A 251 -17.61 -41.30 -8.01
N PRO A 252 -17.88 -42.12 -9.05
CA PRO A 252 -17.70 -43.56 -8.97
C PRO A 252 -16.25 -43.94 -8.68
N GLN A 253 -16.06 -44.82 -7.70
CA GLN A 253 -14.75 -45.30 -7.25
C GLN A 253 -14.70 -46.82 -7.25
N LYS A 254 -13.51 -47.37 -7.52
CA LYS A 254 -13.21 -48.81 -7.39
C LYS A 254 -11.90 -48.99 -6.62
N PRO A 255 -11.91 -48.71 -5.30
CA PRO A 255 -10.73 -48.86 -4.47
C PRO A 255 -10.27 -50.32 -4.41
N HIS A 256 -8.95 -50.52 -4.39
CA HIS A 256 -8.35 -51.85 -4.43
C HIS A 256 -8.13 -52.48 -3.06
N PHE A 257 -8.09 -51.67 -1.99
CA PHE A 257 -7.90 -52.11 -0.60
C PHE A 257 -6.69 -53.03 -0.29
N ARG A 258 -5.78 -53.29 -1.24
CA ARG A 258 -4.52 -54.06 -1.06
C ARG A 258 -3.82 -53.91 0.31
N PRO A 259 -3.66 -52.72 0.93
CA PRO A 259 -3.03 -52.63 2.25
C PRO A 259 -3.76 -53.43 3.35
N LEU A 260 -5.05 -53.72 3.18
CA LEU A 260 -5.84 -54.53 4.11
C LEU A 260 -5.56 -56.04 3.96
N ASP A 261 -4.77 -56.46 2.97
CA ASP A 261 -4.37 -57.85 2.79
C ASP A 261 -3.44 -58.36 3.90
N GLU A 262 -2.83 -57.44 4.64
CA GLU A 262 -1.99 -57.74 5.82
C GLU A 262 -2.82 -57.75 7.12
N CYS A 263 -4.07 -57.26 7.09
CA CYS A 263 -4.94 -57.22 8.26
C CYS A 263 -5.64 -58.56 8.51
N GLU A 264 -5.95 -58.85 9.78
CA GLU A 264 -6.78 -60.00 10.14
C GLU A 264 -8.14 -59.94 9.45
N VAL A 265 -8.59 -61.09 8.94
CA VAL A 265 -9.79 -61.22 8.10
C VAL A 265 -11.04 -60.65 8.77
N VAL A 266 -11.15 -60.78 10.10
CA VAL A 266 -12.30 -60.30 10.89
C VAL A 266 -12.47 -58.77 10.86
N PHE A 267 -11.40 -58.00 10.64
CA PHE A 267 -11.45 -56.53 10.63
C PHE A 267 -11.52 -55.93 9.22
N ARG A 268 -11.23 -56.72 8.17
CA ARG A 268 -11.06 -56.20 6.80
C ARG A 268 -12.28 -55.47 6.27
N GLU A 269 -13.46 -56.05 6.42
CA GLU A 269 -14.71 -55.42 5.96
C GLU A 269 -14.98 -54.10 6.71
N GLY A 270 -14.76 -54.07 8.02
CA GLY A 270 -14.92 -52.88 8.84
C GLY A 270 -13.93 -51.77 8.46
N LEU A 271 -12.68 -52.11 8.17
CA LEU A 271 -11.66 -51.15 7.70
C LEU A 271 -11.97 -50.65 6.28
N ALA A 272 -12.39 -51.52 5.37
CA ALA A 272 -12.83 -51.09 4.04
C ALA A 272 -14.01 -50.12 4.13
N LEU A 273 -15.01 -50.44 4.97
CA LEU A 273 -16.16 -49.59 5.25
C LEU A 273 -15.72 -48.23 5.82
N LYS A 274 -14.78 -48.21 6.78
CA LYS A 274 -14.19 -46.97 7.33
C LYS A 274 -13.64 -46.10 6.20
N HIS A 275 -12.84 -46.64 5.30
CA HIS A 275 -12.26 -45.87 4.20
C HIS A 275 -13.32 -45.37 3.20
N MET A 276 -14.30 -46.21 2.86
CA MET A 276 -15.41 -45.78 1.99
C MET A 276 -16.22 -44.65 2.61
N MET A 277 -16.55 -44.75 3.90
CA MET A 277 -17.27 -43.70 4.61
C MET A 277 -16.42 -42.43 4.75
N THR A 278 -15.10 -42.57 4.89
CA THR A 278 -14.18 -41.44 4.91
C THR A 278 -14.22 -40.68 3.59
N PHE A 279 -14.22 -41.38 2.45
CA PHE A 279 -14.37 -40.75 1.13
C PHE A 279 -15.69 -39.98 1.01
N VAL A 280 -16.82 -40.61 1.40
CA VAL A 280 -18.14 -39.96 1.44
C VAL A 280 -18.11 -38.68 2.25
N ASN A 281 -17.57 -38.74 3.46
CA ASN A 281 -17.46 -37.58 4.33
C ASN A 281 -16.59 -36.48 3.71
N VAL A 282 -15.47 -36.81 3.08
CA VAL A 282 -14.61 -35.80 2.40
C VAL A 282 -15.38 -35.11 1.28
N VAL A 283 -16.04 -35.85 0.39
CA VAL A 283 -16.80 -35.28 -0.72
C VAL A 283 -17.94 -34.40 -0.22
N LYS A 284 -18.65 -34.88 0.81
CA LYS A 284 -19.77 -34.15 1.44
C LYS A 284 -19.33 -32.90 2.17
N GLU A 285 -18.18 -32.91 2.84
CA GLU A 285 -17.65 -31.71 3.49
C GLU A 285 -17.19 -30.67 2.46
N ILE A 286 -16.59 -31.11 1.33
CA ILE A 286 -16.23 -30.20 0.24
C ILE A 286 -17.47 -29.53 -0.37
N SER A 287 -18.59 -30.24 -0.52
CA SER A 287 -19.81 -29.66 -1.09
C SER A 287 -20.47 -28.61 -0.20
N LYS A 288 -20.23 -28.66 1.12
CA LYS A 288 -20.74 -27.68 2.10
C LYS A 288 -19.82 -26.47 2.29
N LEU A 289 -18.59 -26.51 1.79
CA LEU A 289 -17.63 -25.41 2.00
C LEU A 289 -18.17 -24.09 1.46
N GLN A 290 -18.18 -23.10 2.34
CA GLN A 290 -18.54 -21.73 2.01
C GLN A 290 -17.29 -20.86 1.90
N VAL A 291 -17.42 -19.73 1.20
CA VAL A 291 -16.33 -18.74 1.03
C VAL A 291 -15.80 -18.23 2.37
N ASN A 292 -16.63 -18.17 3.42
CA ASN A 292 -16.25 -17.76 4.76
C ASN A 292 -15.67 -18.89 5.63
N ALA A 293 -15.60 -20.14 5.12
CA ALA A 293 -15.11 -21.28 5.87
C ALA A 293 -13.63 -21.12 6.21
N SER A 294 -13.19 -21.65 7.35
CA SER A 294 -11.79 -21.60 7.78
C SER A 294 -10.87 -22.36 6.82
N GLY A 295 -9.65 -21.83 6.57
CA GLY A 295 -8.68 -22.46 5.67
C GLY A 295 -8.23 -23.83 6.17
N SER A 296 -8.17 -23.97 7.50
CA SER A 296 -7.81 -25.21 8.20
C SER A 296 -8.70 -26.41 7.86
N ILE A 297 -9.97 -26.18 7.48
CA ILE A 297 -10.88 -27.27 7.07
C ILE A 297 -10.39 -27.87 5.76
N MET A 298 -10.03 -27.03 4.78
CA MET A 298 -9.49 -27.49 3.50
C MET A 298 -8.14 -28.20 3.67
N ASP A 299 -7.28 -27.72 4.58
CA ASP A 299 -5.99 -28.36 4.88
C ASP A 299 -6.18 -29.74 5.54
N SER A 300 -7.14 -29.85 6.47
CA SER A 300 -7.50 -31.13 7.11
C SER A 300 -8.00 -32.15 6.10
N LEU A 301 -8.88 -31.72 5.17
CA LEU A 301 -9.38 -32.57 4.09
C LEU A 301 -8.28 -32.99 3.12
N LEU A 302 -7.37 -32.09 2.74
CA LEU A 302 -6.21 -32.43 1.90
C LEU A 302 -5.30 -33.46 2.60
N LYS A 303 -5.16 -33.38 3.92
CA LYS A 303 -4.32 -34.28 4.72
C LYS A 303 -4.88 -35.71 4.83
N SER A 304 -6.20 -35.90 4.67
CA SER A 304 -6.81 -37.24 4.67
C SER A 304 -6.75 -37.97 3.32
N LEU A 305 -6.54 -37.23 2.21
CA LEU A 305 -6.50 -37.82 0.87
C LEU A 305 -5.40 -38.87 0.64
N PRO A 306 -4.17 -38.74 1.18
CA PRO A 306 -3.13 -39.76 0.98
C PRO A 306 -3.50 -41.13 1.55
N GLU A 307 -4.21 -41.17 2.68
CA GLU A 307 -4.69 -42.43 3.27
C GLU A 307 -5.69 -43.11 2.32
N LEU A 308 -6.62 -42.35 1.74
CA LEU A 308 -7.56 -42.86 0.73
C LEU A 308 -6.84 -43.32 -0.55
N GLU A 309 -5.87 -42.54 -1.05
CA GLU A 309 -5.10 -42.88 -2.24
C GLU A 309 -4.34 -44.20 -2.07
N SER A 310 -3.75 -44.45 -0.89
CA SER A 310 -3.06 -45.72 -0.58
C SER A 310 -3.98 -46.95 -0.61
N HIS A 311 -5.28 -46.77 -0.42
CA HIS A 311 -6.30 -47.82 -0.49
C HIS A 311 -6.97 -47.91 -1.89
N GLY A 312 -6.49 -47.14 -2.86
CA GLY A 312 -6.90 -47.20 -4.26
C GLY A 312 -8.02 -46.25 -4.66
N PHE A 313 -8.36 -45.26 -3.82
CA PHE A 313 -9.32 -44.23 -4.21
C PHE A 313 -8.69 -43.23 -5.18
N ASN A 314 -9.40 -42.89 -6.26
CA ASN A 314 -9.03 -41.80 -7.16
C ASN A 314 -9.46 -40.46 -6.55
N VAL A 315 -8.53 -39.81 -5.86
CA VAL A 315 -8.73 -38.52 -5.18
C VAL A 315 -8.22 -37.31 -5.99
N LYS A 316 -7.83 -37.49 -7.26
CA LYS A 316 -7.22 -36.42 -8.06
C LYS A 316 -8.14 -35.22 -8.24
N ASP A 317 -9.38 -35.46 -8.62
CA ASP A 317 -10.36 -34.38 -8.85
C ASP A 317 -10.77 -33.70 -7.54
N VAL A 318 -10.88 -34.48 -6.46
CA VAL A 318 -11.11 -33.98 -5.09
C VAL A 318 -9.98 -33.05 -4.66
N ARG A 319 -8.72 -33.47 -4.89
CA ARG A 319 -7.51 -32.69 -4.59
C ARG A 319 -7.46 -31.39 -5.39
N ASN A 320 -7.68 -31.47 -6.70
CA ASN A 320 -7.69 -30.29 -7.57
C ASN A 320 -8.76 -29.28 -7.13
N ARG A 321 -9.98 -29.76 -6.86
CA ARG A 321 -11.07 -28.90 -6.38
C ARG A 321 -10.73 -28.20 -5.07
N LEU A 322 -10.11 -28.90 -4.12
CA LEU A 322 -9.64 -28.29 -2.86
C LEU A 322 -8.56 -27.22 -3.09
N LEU A 323 -7.61 -27.46 -4.00
CA LEU A 323 -6.57 -26.49 -4.36
C LEU A 323 -7.15 -25.24 -5.05
N ASP A 324 -8.13 -25.41 -5.92
CA ASP A 324 -8.85 -24.31 -6.56
C ASP A 324 -9.61 -23.47 -5.53
N LEU A 325 -10.33 -24.12 -4.60
CA LEU A 325 -11.01 -23.46 -3.50
C LEU A 325 -10.03 -22.65 -2.61
N GLN A 326 -8.87 -23.21 -2.28
CA GLN A 326 -7.83 -22.47 -1.55
C GLN A 326 -7.33 -21.26 -2.33
N THR A 327 -7.13 -21.40 -3.64
CA THR A 327 -6.66 -20.30 -4.50
C THR A 327 -7.69 -19.18 -4.58
N MET A 328 -8.98 -19.51 -4.74
CA MET A 328 -10.07 -18.55 -4.71
C MET A 328 -10.20 -17.86 -3.34
N LYS A 329 -9.96 -18.58 -2.24
CA LYS A 329 -9.95 -17.97 -0.91
C LYS A 329 -8.83 -16.92 -0.75
N ARG A 330 -7.60 -17.26 -1.17
CA ARG A 330 -6.48 -16.31 -1.14
C ARG A 330 -6.75 -15.07 -1.99
N SER A 331 -7.38 -15.24 -3.16
CA SER A 331 -7.73 -14.11 -4.03
C SER A 331 -8.80 -13.21 -3.39
N GLN A 332 -9.80 -13.79 -2.71
CA GLN A 332 -10.80 -13.04 -1.94
C GLN A 332 -10.16 -12.19 -0.83
N GLU A 333 -9.25 -12.76 -0.03
CA GLU A 333 -8.53 -12.05 1.04
C GLU A 333 -7.72 -10.86 0.49
N HIS A 334 -7.06 -11.07 -0.66
CA HIS A 334 -6.35 -10.00 -1.36
C HIS A 334 -7.27 -8.89 -1.86
N LEU A 335 -8.41 -9.25 -2.46
CA LEU A 335 -9.41 -8.28 -2.92
C LEU A 335 -10.01 -7.49 -1.76
N GLN A 336 -10.27 -8.12 -0.62
CA GLN A 336 -10.73 -7.42 0.59
C GLN A 336 -9.69 -6.41 1.09
N THR A 337 -8.40 -6.75 1.04
CA THR A 337 -7.32 -5.83 1.40
C THR A 337 -7.27 -4.63 0.45
N LYS A 338 -7.38 -4.85 -0.86
CA LYS A 338 -7.45 -3.77 -1.85
C LYS A 338 -8.68 -2.89 -1.65
N LEU A 339 -9.84 -3.50 -1.40
CA LEU A 339 -11.08 -2.77 -1.13
C LEU A 339 -10.92 -1.87 0.12
N ALA A 340 -10.31 -2.37 1.19
CA ALA A 340 -10.04 -1.58 2.39
C ALA A 340 -9.14 -0.38 2.10
N LYS A 341 -8.09 -0.54 1.27
CA LYS A 341 -7.21 0.57 0.83
C LYS A 341 -7.98 1.65 0.08
N VAL A 342 -8.75 1.26 -0.95
CA VAL A 342 -9.58 2.19 -1.74
C VAL A 342 -10.57 2.93 -0.86
N LYS A 343 -11.20 2.22 0.09
CA LYS A 343 -12.17 2.83 1.01
C LYS A 343 -11.55 3.89 1.92
N CYS A 344 -10.30 3.69 2.36
CA CYS A 344 -9.57 4.70 3.12
C CYS A 344 -9.23 5.91 2.25
N GLU A 345 -8.82 5.69 1.00
CA GLU A 345 -8.51 6.78 0.05
C GLU A 345 -9.74 7.64 -0.26
N ILE A 346 -10.91 7.02 -0.45
CA ILE A 346 -12.18 7.74 -0.62
C ILE A 346 -12.47 8.63 0.59
N LYS A 347 -12.29 8.12 1.83
CA LYS A 347 -12.52 8.92 3.04
C LYS A 347 -11.62 10.15 3.10
N MET A 348 -10.33 9.98 2.83
CA MET A 348 -9.36 11.08 2.84
C MET A 348 -9.69 12.14 1.78
N ARG A 349 -9.95 11.72 0.53
CA ARG A 349 -10.34 12.63 -0.56
C ARG A 349 -11.64 13.37 -0.27
N THR A 350 -12.57 12.70 0.40
CA THR A 350 -13.83 13.33 0.82
C THR A 350 -13.57 14.43 1.85
N HIS A 351 -12.72 14.17 2.85
CA HIS A 351 -12.34 15.18 3.86
C HIS A 351 -11.61 16.36 3.24
N GLU A 352 -10.63 16.12 2.37
CA GLU A 352 -9.93 17.18 1.64
C GLU A 352 -10.90 18.00 0.78
N GLY A 353 -11.86 17.36 0.11
CA GLY A 353 -12.92 18.06 -0.62
C GLY A 353 -13.78 18.96 0.28
N THR A 354 -14.09 18.55 1.51
CA THR A 354 -14.82 19.40 2.47
C THR A 354 -14.02 20.61 2.94
N GLU A 355 -12.71 20.46 3.16
CA GLU A 355 -11.80 21.55 3.55
C GLU A 355 -11.69 22.59 2.43
N ILE A 356 -11.46 22.13 1.19
CA ILE A 356 -11.42 23.00 0.00
C ILE A 356 -12.75 23.74 -0.18
N ASN A 357 -13.89 23.07 0.00
CA ASN A 357 -15.19 23.72 -0.10
C ASN A 357 -15.38 24.81 0.97
N ALA A 358 -14.88 24.60 2.19
CA ALA A 358 -14.93 25.62 3.24
C ALA A 358 -14.04 26.84 2.91
N GLU A 359 -12.81 26.60 2.41
CA GLU A 359 -11.92 27.67 1.92
C GLU A 359 -12.55 28.46 0.77
N LEU A 360 -13.24 27.76 -0.15
CA LEU A 360 -13.93 28.39 -1.27
C LEU A 360 -15.06 29.31 -0.79
N ILE A 361 -15.84 28.88 0.20
CA ILE A 361 -16.91 29.69 0.80
C ILE A 361 -16.34 30.96 1.43
N ASP A 362 -15.25 30.84 2.21
CA ASP A 362 -14.56 32.00 2.81
C ASP A 362 -14.01 32.97 1.74
N ALA A 363 -13.40 32.44 0.68
CA ALA A 363 -12.90 33.26 -0.43
C ALA A 363 -14.03 34.01 -1.15
N ILE A 364 -15.17 33.36 -1.39
CA ILE A 364 -16.36 33.99 -2.00
C ILE A 364 -16.86 35.14 -1.12
N GLU A 365 -16.90 34.96 0.21
CA GLU A 365 -17.32 36.01 1.14
C GLU A 365 -16.34 37.20 1.13
N LYS A 366 -15.03 36.94 1.11
CA LYS A 366 -14.00 37.99 0.97
C LYS A 366 -14.12 38.76 -0.33
N ILE A 367 -14.38 38.08 -1.46
CA ILE A 367 -14.62 38.73 -2.76
C ILE A 367 -15.81 39.68 -2.67
N LYS A 368 -16.92 39.24 -2.07
CA LYS A 368 -18.13 40.07 -1.90
C LYS A 368 -17.85 41.35 -1.10
N VAL A 369 -17.04 41.28 -0.05
CA VAL A 369 -16.62 42.47 0.73
C VAL A 369 -15.77 43.41 -0.12
N LEU A 370 -14.83 42.88 -0.89
CA LEU A 370 -13.97 43.68 -1.77
C LEU A 370 -14.77 44.37 -2.88
N GLU A 371 -15.76 43.70 -3.48
CA GLU A 371 -16.65 44.30 -4.47
C GLU A 371 -17.44 45.49 -3.90
N LYS A 372 -17.96 45.36 -2.67
CA LYS A 372 -18.64 46.47 -1.97
C LYS A 372 -17.68 47.62 -1.70
N LYS A 373 -16.44 47.34 -1.32
CA LYS A 373 -15.40 48.36 -1.12
C LYS A 373 -15.04 49.08 -2.43
N LYS A 374 -14.91 48.32 -3.52
CA LYS A 374 -14.67 48.87 -4.87
C LYS A 374 -15.77 49.86 -5.27
N ALA A 375 -17.04 49.49 -5.09
CA ALA A 375 -18.16 50.37 -5.42
C ALA A 375 -18.13 51.69 -4.63
N ARG A 376 -17.79 51.65 -3.33
CA ARG A 376 -17.63 52.86 -2.50
C ARG A 376 -16.50 53.77 -3.00
N LEU A 377 -15.34 53.19 -3.33
CA LEU A 377 -14.20 53.96 -3.82
C LEU A 377 -14.49 54.62 -5.17
N ILE A 378 -15.20 53.95 -6.07
CA ILE A 378 -15.64 54.53 -7.35
C ILE A 378 -16.52 55.76 -7.10
N SER A 379 -17.52 55.65 -6.22
CA SER A 379 -18.41 56.76 -5.88
C SER A 379 -17.68 57.95 -5.25
N MET A 380 -16.77 57.71 -4.29
CA MET A 380 -15.95 58.80 -3.70
C MET A 380 -15.07 59.49 -4.74
N ASN A 381 -14.53 58.73 -5.71
CA ASN A 381 -13.70 59.29 -6.77
C ASN A 381 -14.53 60.15 -7.74
N GLU A 382 -15.75 59.75 -8.07
CA GLU A 382 -16.68 60.55 -8.87
C GLU A 382 -17.05 61.87 -8.18
N GLU A 383 -17.29 61.84 -6.86
CA GLU A 383 -17.54 63.05 -6.05
C GLU A 383 -16.32 63.99 -6.06
N ASN A 384 -15.13 63.46 -5.77
CA ASN A 384 -13.88 64.22 -5.82
C ASN A 384 -13.60 64.82 -7.21
N ASN A 385 -13.90 64.08 -8.28
CA ASN A 385 -13.76 64.58 -9.65
C ASN A 385 -14.72 65.74 -9.93
N SER A 386 -15.96 65.65 -9.46
CA SER A 386 -16.95 66.72 -9.56
C SER A 386 -16.50 67.99 -8.81
N GLU A 387 -15.99 67.83 -7.59
CA GLU A 387 -15.48 68.95 -6.79
C GLU A 387 -14.22 69.57 -7.40
N THR A 388 -13.31 68.74 -7.90
CA THR A 388 -12.13 69.20 -8.65
C THR A 388 -12.53 69.99 -9.90
N ALA A 389 -13.56 69.57 -10.63
CA ALA A 389 -14.05 70.29 -11.79
C ALA A 389 -14.62 71.67 -11.42
N LYS A 390 -15.35 71.78 -10.30
CA LYS A 390 -15.85 73.07 -9.78
C LYS A 390 -14.71 74.01 -9.40
N LEU A 391 -13.72 73.51 -8.67
CA LEU A 391 -12.53 74.30 -8.28
C LEU A 391 -11.75 74.78 -9.50
N LYS A 392 -11.56 73.93 -10.51
CA LYS A 392 -10.91 74.33 -11.78
C LYS A 392 -11.67 75.44 -12.50
N SER A 393 -13.01 75.39 -12.54
CA SER A 393 -13.82 76.46 -13.11
C SER A 393 -13.66 77.78 -12.34
N SER A 394 -13.64 77.70 -11.01
CA SER A 394 -13.42 78.87 -10.15
C SER A 394 -12.01 79.47 -10.32
N ASP A 395 -10.99 78.63 -10.46
CA ASP A 395 -9.60 79.04 -10.71
C ASP A 395 -9.48 79.82 -12.02
N ILE A 396 -10.07 79.31 -13.10
CA ILE A 396 -10.13 80.00 -14.41
C ILE A 396 -10.79 81.37 -14.26
N SER A 397 -11.96 81.44 -13.61
CA SER A 397 -12.70 82.70 -13.42
C SER A 397 -11.95 83.74 -12.58
N LEU A 398 -11.26 83.29 -11.51
CA LEU A 398 -10.42 84.17 -10.69
C LEU A 398 -9.21 84.67 -11.46
N ASN A 399 -8.56 83.81 -12.24
CA ASN A 399 -7.41 84.17 -13.04
C ASN A 399 -7.78 85.19 -14.14
N GLU A 400 -8.94 85.05 -14.78
CA GLU A 400 -9.49 86.06 -15.70
C GLU A 400 -9.70 87.41 -14.99
N HIS A 401 -10.23 87.41 -13.77
CA HIS A 401 -10.38 88.63 -12.96
C HIS A 401 -9.03 89.27 -12.61
N ILE A 402 -8.03 88.48 -12.21
CA ILE A 402 -6.68 88.96 -11.90
C ILE A 402 -6.06 89.62 -13.13
N GLN A 403 -6.09 88.96 -14.29
CA GLN A 403 -5.56 89.54 -15.53
C GLN A 403 -6.26 90.85 -15.90
N ASN A 404 -7.57 90.93 -15.70
CA ASN A 404 -8.31 92.17 -15.92
C ASN A 404 -7.87 93.29 -14.96
N VAL A 405 -7.68 92.98 -13.67
CA VAL A 405 -7.16 93.94 -12.68
C VAL A 405 -5.74 94.39 -13.03
N GLU A 406 -4.85 93.47 -13.38
CA GLU A 406 -3.47 93.77 -13.79
C GLU A 406 -3.45 94.67 -15.04
N HIS A 407 -4.31 94.39 -16.02
CA HIS A 407 -4.46 95.21 -17.22
C HIS A 407 -4.93 96.64 -16.87
N ASN A 408 -5.98 96.76 -16.05
CA ASN A 408 -6.49 98.05 -15.61
C ASN A 408 -5.47 98.84 -14.78
N PHE A 409 -4.72 98.17 -13.91
CA PHE A 409 -3.64 98.77 -13.13
C PHE A 409 -2.54 99.33 -14.04
N ALA A 410 -2.10 98.55 -15.05
CA ALA A 410 -1.08 98.98 -15.99
C ALA A 410 -1.50 100.25 -16.77
N ILE A 411 -2.78 100.33 -17.20
CA ILE A 411 -3.33 101.52 -17.86
C ILE A 411 -3.23 102.75 -16.95
N LEU A 412 -3.67 102.64 -15.69
CA LEU A 412 -3.65 103.75 -14.74
C LEU A 412 -2.22 104.20 -14.37
N ALA A 413 -1.29 103.26 -14.26
CA ALA A 413 0.11 103.55 -13.92
C ALA A 413 0.86 104.30 -15.04
N THR A 414 0.43 104.20 -16.29
CA THR A 414 1.04 104.90 -17.44
C THR A 414 0.59 106.34 -17.66
N PHE A 415 -0.38 106.86 -16.89
CA PHE A 415 -0.76 108.28 -16.95
C PHE A 415 0.31 109.17 -16.26
N PRO A 416 0.83 110.24 -16.89
CA PRO A 416 1.75 111.14 -16.22
C PRO A 416 1.02 111.96 -15.15
N ARG A 417 1.61 112.09 -13.96
CA ARG A 417 1.27 113.19 -13.03
C ARG A 417 1.53 114.50 -13.77
N GLY A 418 0.47 115.20 -14.12
CA GLY A 418 0.57 116.55 -14.66
C GLY A 418 0.94 117.53 -13.56
N ASP A 419 1.95 118.36 -13.83
CA ASP A 419 1.97 119.77 -13.42
C ASP A 419 1.24 120.61 -14.48
#